data_AF-A0AAV9PLB4-F1
#
_entry.id   AF-A0AAV9PLB4-F1
#
_cell.length_a   1.000
_cell.length_b   1.000
_cell.length_c   1.000
_cell.angle_alpha   90.00
_cell.angle_beta   90.00
_cell.angle_gamma   90.00
#
_symmetry.space_group_name_H-M   'P 1'
#
loop_
_entity.id
_entity.type
_entity.pdbx_description
1 polymer ?
#
loop_
_entity_poly.entity_id
_entity_poly.type
_entity_poly.pdbx_seq_one_letter_code
_entity_poly.pdbx_strand_id
1 'polypeptide(L)'
;MSLHGQLGLHDQKVLDGHAWGVQEALAARDVSVPSALRVSHLEHGVYHFLTYTKGDCVTAGLADILWHRGFRDVEMRDVDGRKPIDFVYRLLRWTDDVSRQLNEHTRLATWLLHKCASQGGDPTLRDCREILAASLGWLAGDIYGYEMEYGRFSIDSTGFHQKGALDEQTQLFMERIFDLDQQTSHTECACPCSVGGCAAIDRFFRVDGRGGGEREIGSSSKSARRVWFLGQLLDQESECWTKLVLRIIRAVAFNDFGLDHTCFSISWWQVTDYFPEWDGELLDKHRPTRIERFERLLPKLLSTYETSRMDLAVWVDGPMQDLIKQALRAERYPKEVYEITGIVLEEVEDDDDEDSVDGAEECSLGTTDAESDSDGSSEG
;
A
#
# COMPACT_ATOMS: atom_id res chain seq x y z
N MET A 1 19.05 42.34 22.10
CA MET A 1 18.73 40.96 21.68
C MET A 1 19.05 40.04 22.86
N SER A 2 18.12 39.20 23.32
CA SER A 2 18.38 38.32 24.47
C SER A 2 19.44 37.27 24.11
N LEU A 3 20.20 36.77 25.09
CA LEU A 3 21.17 35.68 24.87
C LEU A 3 20.50 34.46 24.22
N HIS A 4 19.22 34.21 24.53
CA HIS A 4 18.40 33.17 23.90
C HIS A 4 18.21 33.42 22.40
N GLY A 5 17.79 34.62 22.00
CA GLY A 5 17.64 34.98 20.59
C GLY A 5 18.96 35.01 19.82
N GLN A 6 20.10 35.26 20.50
CA GLN A 6 21.43 35.18 19.89
C GLN A 6 22.00 33.75 19.78
N LEU A 7 21.35 32.77 20.40
CA LEU A 7 21.67 31.34 20.35
C LEU A 7 20.63 30.55 19.53
N GLY A 8 19.68 31.23 18.87
CA GLY A 8 18.61 30.58 18.10
C GLY A 8 17.56 29.87 18.96
N LEU A 9 17.48 30.18 20.25
CA LEU A 9 16.58 29.52 21.19
C LEU A 9 15.26 30.31 21.27
N HIS A 10 14.19 29.69 20.75
CA HIS A 10 12.85 30.28 20.76
C HIS A 10 12.15 30.20 22.13
N ASP A 11 12.63 29.34 23.06
CA ASP A 11 12.08 29.14 24.41
C ASP A 11 13.19 28.95 25.48
N GLN A 12 12.81 28.90 26.78
CA GLN A 12 13.71 28.52 27.89
C GLN A 12 14.26 27.07 27.79
N LYS A 13 13.86 26.32 26.76
CA LYS A 13 14.31 24.96 26.50
C LYS A 13 15.02 24.91 25.15
N VAL A 14 16.23 24.38 25.17
CA VAL A 14 16.92 23.95 23.94
C VAL A 14 16.29 22.63 23.55
N LEU A 15 15.65 22.60 22.38
CA LEU A 15 15.20 21.38 21.74
C LEU A 15 16.47 20.62 21.28
N ASP A 16 16.52 19.31 21.55
CA ASP A 16 17.61 18.38 21.19
C ASP A 16 18.10 18.57 19.74
N GLY A 17 17.18 18.88 18.84
CA GLY A 17 17.45 19.12 17.43
C GLY A 17 18.28 20.33 17.10
N HIS A 18 18.35 21.31 18.00
CA HIS A 18 19.15 22.51 17.84
C HIS A 18 20.51 22.39 18.55
N ALA A 19 20.84 21.23 19.12
CA ALA A 19 22.10 21.04 19.85
C ALA A 19 23.33 21.34 18.97
N TRP A 20 23.28 21.02 17.68
CA TRP A 20 24.37 21.35 16.74
C TRP A 20 24.51 22.87 16.54
N GLY A 21 23.40 23.56 16.28
CA GLY A 21 23.40 25.03 16.15
C GLY A 21 23.87 25.73 17.43
N VAL A 22 23.53 25.20 18.61
CA VAL A 22 24.06 25.69 19.88
C VAL A 22 25.57 25.45 19.98
N GLN A 23 26.06 24.27 19.60
CA GLN A 23 27.49 23.97 19.56
C GLN A 23 28.26 24.95 18.64
N GLU A 24 27.73 25.23 17.44
CA GLU A 24 28.31 26.21 16.51
C GLU A 24 28.30 27.62 17.10
N ALA A 25 27.18 28.03 17.70
CA ALA A 25 27.04 29.34 18.31
C ALA A 25 27.97 29.55 19.53
N LEU A 26 28.28 28.48 20.26
CA LEU A 26 29.28 28.46 21.34
C LEU A 26 30.70 28.54 20.78
N ALA A 27 31.01 27.75 19.75
CA ALA A 27 32.31 27.75 19.10
C ALA A 27 32.63 29.13 18.49
N ALA A 28 31.65 29.79 17.87
CA ALA A 28 31.79 31.15 17.32
C ALA A 28 32.07 32.23 18.38
N ARG A 29 31.89 31.91 19.67
CA ARG A 29 32.19 32.77 20.82
C ARG A 29 33.42 32.31 21.60
N ASP A 30 34.26 31.47 20.99
CA ASP A 30 35.44 30.86 21.61
C ASP A 30 35.12 30.03 22.88
N VAL A 31 33.88 29.53 23.00
CA VAL A 31 33.49 28.62 24.09
C VAL A 31 33.74 27.18 23.66
N SER A 32 34.69 26.52 24.34
CA SER A 32 35.03 25.13 24.05
C SER A 32 33.93 24.18 24.54
N VAL A 33 33.37 23.39 23.60
CA VAL A 33 32.45 22.29 23.92
C VAL A 33 33.25 20.99 24.11
N PRO A 34 33.21 20.36 25.31
CA PRO A 34 33.89 19.10 25.58
C PRO A 34 33.50 18.03 24.54
N SER A 35 34.44 17.19 24.13
CA SER A 35 34.20 16.15 23.13
C SER A 35 33.02 15.22 23.47
N ALA A 36 32.81 14.93 24.75
CA ALA A 36 31.69 14.12 25.24
C ALA A 36 30.31 14.77 25.09
N LEU A 37 30.27 16.09 24.89
CA LEU A 37 29.04 16.87 24.66
C LEU A 37 28.91 17.32 23.20
N ARG A 38 29.86 16.92 22.34
CA ARG A 38 29.77 17.25 20.92
C ARG A 38 28.70 16.39 20.27
N VAL A 39 27.81 17.04 19.54
CA VAL A 39 26.82 16.37 18.70
C VAL A 39 27.36 16.30 17.28
N SER A 40 26.99 15.26 16.53
CA SER A 40 27.37 15.18 15.11
C SER A 40 26.61 16.21 14.29
N HIS A 41 27.21 16.65 13.18
CA HIS A 41 26.56 17.49 12.16
C HIS A 41 25.40 16.80 11.44
N LEU A 42 25.23 15.49 11.64
CA LEU A 42 24.03 14.80 11.22
C LEU A 42 22.89 15.41 12.06
N GLU A 43 22.06 16.26 11.45
CA GLU A 43 20.93 16.96 12.08
C GLU A 43 19.78 16.01 12.44
N HIS A 44 20.13 14.81 12.88
CA HIS A 44 19.24 13.79 13.38
C HIS A 44 19.08 14.03 14.88
N GLY A 45 17.84 14.25 15.31
CA GLY A 45 17.50 14.20 16.72
C GLY A 45 17.80 12.80 17.29
N VAL A 46 17.84 12.68 18.62
CA VAL A 46 18.13 11.38 19.25
C VAL A 46 17.18 10.29 18.73
N TYR A 47 15.91 10.62 18.52
CA TYR A 47 14.90 9.69 18.02
C TYR A 47 15.06 9.31 16.54
N HIS A 48 15.74 10.13 15.72
CA HIS A 48 16.15 9.72 14.37
C HIS A 48 17.34 8.76 14.44
N PHE A 49 18.32 9.02 15.30
CA PHE A 49 19.46 8.11 15.43
C PHE A 49 19.01 6.71 15.88
N LEU A 50 18.00 6.66 16.75
CA LEU A 50 17.37 5.42 17.18
C LEU A 50 16.80 4.59 16.03
N THR A 51 16.49 5.21 14.90
CA THR A 51 15.90 4.54 13.74
C THR A 51 16.89 4.23 12.62
N TYR A 52 18.20 4.47 12.82
CA TYR A 52 19.25 4.21 11.82
C TYR A 52 20.20 3.04 12.17
N THR A 53 20.30 2.64 13.43
CA THR A 53 21.31 1.66 13.86
C THR A 53 20.91 0.23 13.50
N LYS A 54 21.58 -0.33 12.49
CA LYS A 54 21.41 -1.73 12.07
C LYS A 54 21.87 -2.68 13.18
N GLY A 55 20.95 -3.44 13.77
CA GLY A 55 21.26 -4.58 14.66
C GLY A 55 20.88 -4.39 16.13
N ASP A 56 20.92 -3.18 16.65
CA ASP A 56 20.42 -2.86 17.99
C ASP A 56 19.02 -2.27 17.85
N CYS A 57 18.01 -3.15 17.88
CA CYS A 57 16.60 -2.75 17.83
C CYS A 57 16.36 -1.76 18.96
N VAL A 58 16.17 -0.49 18.62
CA VAL A 58 15.75 0.48 19.61
C VAL A 58 14.32 0.17 20.00
N THR A 59 14.15 -0.09 21.30
CA THR A 59 12.87 -0.41 21.90
C THR A 59 12.13 0.85 22.30
N ALA A 60 10.80 0.76 22.35
CA ALA A 60 9.98 1.79 22.98
C ALA A 60 10.43 2.08 24.44
N GLY A 61 11.03 1.10 25.12
CA GLY A 61 11.58 1.26 26.45
C GLY A 61 12.77 2.24 26.50
N LEU A 62 13.70 2.17 25.54
CA LEU A 62 14.80 3.14 25.47
C LEU A 62 14.29 4.55 25.12
N ALA A 63 13.35 4.64 24.19
CA ALA A 63 12.71 5.91 23.85
C ALA A 63 12.03 6.54 25.09
N ASP A 64 11.35 5.73 25.91
CA ASP A 64 10.73 6.20 27.14
C ASP A 64 11.76 6.65 28.19
N ILE A 65 12.91 5.99 28.30
CA ILE A 65 14.02 6.44 29.14
C ILE A 65 14.51 7.81 28.68
N LEU A 66 14.81 7.97 27.39
CA LEU A 66 15.28 9.24 26.82
C LEU A 66 14.25 10.36 27.07
N TRP A 67 12.98 10.04 26.90
CA TRP A 67 11.92 10.95 27.29
C TRP A 67 12.03 11.31 28.78
N HIS A 68 12.05 10.36 29.71
CA HIS A 68 12.18 10.74 31.12
C HIS A 68 13.47 11.53 31.46
N ARG A 69 14.52 11.45 30.63
CA ARG A 69 15.75 12.27 30.74
C ARG A 69 15.67 13.68 30.14
N GLY A 70 14.56 14.03 29.51
CA GLY A 70 14.29 15.39 29.02
C GLY A 70 14.31 15.55 27.50
N PHE A 71 14.67 14.50 26.76
CA PHE A 71 14.65 14.53 25.30
C PHE A 71 13.19 14.54 24.81
N ARG A 72 12.71 15.66 24.26
CA ARG A 72 11.28 15.88 23.95
C ARG A 72 10.99 16.02 22.46
N ASP A 73 12.02 16.01 21.62
CA ASP A 73 11.92 16.36 20.21
C ASP A 73 11.49 15.21 19.31
N VAL A 74 10.33 14.63 19.60
CA VAL A 74 9.78 13.52 18.80
C VAL A 74 9.23 13.98 17.45
N GLU A 75 9.04 15.28 17.24
CA GLU A 75 8.55 15.89 15.99
C GLU A 75 9.61 16.63 15.17
N MET A 76 10.87 16.63 15.64
CA MET A 76 11.96 17.29 14.91
C MET A 76 12.06 16.74 13.49
N ARG A 77 12.29 17.61 12.52
CA ARG A 77 12.61 17.20 11.15
C ARG A 77 14.13 17.14 10.96
N ASP A 78 14.61 16.14 10.26
CA ASP A 78 16.03 16.07 9.85
C ASP A 78 16.32 16.96 8.63
N VAL A 79 17.55 16.88 8.11
CA VAL A 79 18.00 17.58 6.88
C VAL A 79 17.10 17.35 5.67
N ASP A 80 16.44 16.19 5.61
CA ASP A 80 15.54 15.79 4.52
C ASP A 80 14.08 16.20 4.80
N GLY A 81 13.82 16.92 5.89
CA GLY A 81 12.49 17.31 6.33
C GLY A 81 11.69 16.18 7.00
N ARG A 82 12.32 15.06 7.39
CA ARG A 82 11.64 13.85 7.89
C ARG A 82 11.60 13.80 9.42
N LYS A 83 10.47 13.37 9.99
CA LYS A 83 10.27 13.13 11.42
C LYS A 83 10.84 11.76 11.83
N PRO A 84 11.15 11.50 13.12
CA PRO A 84 11.59 10.19 13.60
C PRO A 84 10.66 9.03 13.22
N ILE A 85 9.34 9.29 13.25
CA ILE A 85 8.32 8.28 12.91
C ILE A 85 8.43 7.79 11.46
N ASP A 86 8.91 8.64 10.54
CA ASP A 86 9.10 8.29 9.13
C ASP A 86 10.12 7.14 8.99
N PHE A 87 11.10 7.07 9.89
CA PHE A 87 12.17 6.07 9.82
C PHE A 87 11.82 4.72 10.44
N VAL A 88 10.77 4.63 11.27
CA VAL A 88 10.39 3.37 11.92
C VAL A 88 10.08 2.27 10.88
N TYR A 89 9.58 2.66 9.70
CA TYR A 89 9.33 1.73 8.61
C TYR A 89 10.61 1.25 7.88
N ARG A 90 11.63 2.11 7.74
CA ARG A 90 12.84 1.80 6.94
C ARG A 90 13.63 0.62 7.49
N LEU A 91 13.58 0.41 8.80
CA LEU A 91 14.39 -0.60 9.47
C LEU A 91 13.93 -2.04 9.17
N LEU A 92 12.67 -2.26 8.83
CA LEU A 92 12.11 -3.60 8.57
C LEU A 92 12.67 -4.26 7.30
N ARG A 93 13.26 -3.46 6.39
CA ARG A 93 13.87 -3.96 5.16
C ARG A 93 15.22 -4.66 5.36
N TRP A 94 15.86 -4.52 6.52
CA TRP A 94 17.30 -4.79 6.65
C TRP A 94 17.68 -5.90 7.62
N THR A 95 16.73 -6.75 8.05
CA THR A 95 16.94 -7.60 9.23
C THR A 95 16.48 -9.03 9.06
N ASP A 96 17.25 -9.96 9.62
CA ASP A 96 17.03 -11.41 9.53
C ASP A 96 16.00 -11.95 10.56
N ASP A 97 15.61 -11.14 11.55
CA ASP A 97 14.66 -11.51 12.62
C ASP A 97 13.42 -10.61 12.57
N VAL A 98 12.68 -10.75 11.47
CA VAL A 98 11.55 -9.88 11.11
C VAL A 98 10.53 -9.77 12.25
N SER A 99 10.14 -10.87 12.88
CA SER A 99 9.08 -10.90 13.89
C SER A 99 9.44 -10.17 15.19
N ARG A 100 10.67 -10.34 15.71
CA ARG A 100 11.11 -9.59 16.91
C ARG A 100 11.21 -8.10 16.63
N GLN A 101 11.77 -7.75 15.47
CA GLN A 101 11.94 -6.36 15.08
C GLN A 101 10.58 -5.69 14.89
N LEU A 102 9.67 -6.36 14.20
CA LEU A 102 8.32 -5.89 13.93
C LEU A 102 7.58 -5.42 15.20
N ASN A 103 7.64 -6.23 16.26
CA ASN A 103 7.04 -5.89 17.54
C ASN A 103 7.64 -4.61 18.13
N GLU A 104 8.96 -4.49 18.17
CA GLU A 104 9.63 -3.31 18.72
C GLU A 104 9.40 -2.05 17.87
N HIS A 105 9.38 -2.16 16.54
CA HIS A 105 9.04 -1.04 15.65
C HIS A 105 7.60 -0.57 15.88
N THR A 106 6.66 -1.50 16.00
CA THR A 106 5.25 -1.17 16.26
C THR A 106 5.09 -0.47 17.60
N ARG A 107 5.78 -0.97 18.63
CA ARG A 107 5.80 -0.34 19.96
C ARG A 107 6.42 1.05 19.90
N LEU A 108 7.53 1.22 19.19
CA LEU A 108 8.20 2.51 19.02
C LEU A 108 7.33 3.51 18.23
N ALA A 109 6.71 3.10 17.13
CA ALA A 109 5.76 3.92 16.38
C ALA A 109 4.59 4.36 17.26
N THR A 110 3.96 3.41 17.97
CA THR A 110 2.87 3.70 18.93
C THR A 110 3.33 4.71 19.98
N TRP A 111 4.53 4.53 20.51
CA TRP A 111 5.12 5.40 21.52
C TRP A 111 5.35 6.82 20.98
N LEU A 112 5.95 6.96 19.79
CA LEU A 112 6.21 8.26 19.15
C LEU A 112 4.90 9.03 18.96
N LEU A 113 3.86 8.38 18.44
CA LEU A 113 2.54 8.99 18.28
C LEU A 113 1.94 9.48 19.58
N HIS A 114 1.99 8.64 20.62
CA HIS A 114 1.48 9.02 21.94
C HIS A 114 2.23 10.24 22.48
N LYS A 115 3.55 10.29 22.32
CA LYS A 115 4.35 11.43 22.76
C LYS A 115 4.05 12.68 21.96
N CYS A 116 3.95 12.61 20.63
CA CYS A 116 3.51 13.73 19.81
C CYS A 116 2.13 14.24 20.30
N ALA A 117 1.18 13.32 20.52
CA ALA A 117 -0.18 13.67 20.96
C ALA A 117 -0.19 14.38 22.31
N SER A 118 0.64 13.91 23.24
CA SER A 118 0.75 14.45 24.59
C SER A 118 1.34 15.86 24.69
N GLN A 119 2.05 16.31 23.65
CA GLN A 119 2.66 17.65 23.63
C GLN A 119 1.68 18.77 23.25
N GLY A 120 0.39 18.45 23.07
CA GLY A 120 -0.60 19.42 22.59
C GLY A 120 -0.27 19.87 21.16
N GLY A 121 0.35 18.97 20.39
CA GLY A 121 0.98 19.25 19.12
C GLY A 121 0.04 19.92 18.11
N ASP A 122 0.68 20.73 17.28
CA ASP A 122 0.24 21.27 16.01
C ASP A 122 -0.74 20.31 15.28
N PRO A 123 -1.77 20.79 14.53
CA PRO A 123 -2.59 19.95 13.64
C PRO A 123 -1.83 18.90 12.80
N THR A 124 -0.50 19.00 12.65
CA THR A 124 0.39 17.92 12.16
C THR A 124 0.38 16.59 12.96
N LEU A 125 -0.30 16.51 14.10
CA LEU A 125 -0.65 15.23 14.74
C LEU A 125 -1.52 14.34 13.85
N ARG A 126 -2.31 14.98 12.99
CA ARG A 126 -3.01 14.34 11.90
C ARG A 126 -2.04 13.65 10.95
N ASP A 127 -1.00 14.35 10.51
CA ASP A 127 0.06 13.77 9.67
C ASP A 127 0.67 12.54 10.36
N CYS A 128 0.83 12.57 11.69
CA CYS A 128 1.38 11.45 12.42
C CYS A 128 0.49 10.20 12.38
N ARG A 129 -0.84 10.34 12.54
CA ARG A 129 -1.78 9.20 12.38
C ARG A 129 -1.80 8.68 10.95
N GLU A 130 -1.74 9.58 9.99
CA GLU A 130 -1.68 9.27 8.57
C GLU A 130 -0.37 8.52 8.22
N ILE A 131 0.76 8.95 8.78
CA ILE A 131 2.07 8.29 8.68
C ILE A 131 2.06 6.94 9.41
N LEU A 132 1.34 6.79 10.52
CA LEU A 132 1.18 5.48 11.15
C LEU A 132 0.38 4.54 10.27
N ALA A 133 -0.81 4.94 9.82
CA ALA A 133 -1.64 4.12 8.94
C ALA A 133 -0.87 3.77 7.66
N ALA A 134 -0.05 4.71 7.16
CA ALA A 134 0.95 4.46 6.14
C ALA A 134 1.86 3.31 6.49
N SER A 135 2.63 3.48 7.55
CA SER A 135 3.68 2.58 7.97
C SER A 135 3.14 1.20 8.28
N LEU A 136 1.98 1.11 8.92
CA LEU A 136 1.30 -0.15 9.23
C LEU A 136 0.83 -0.87 7.97
N GLY A 137 0.21 -0.17 7.02
CA GLY A 137 -0.23 -0.78 5.77
C GLY A 137 0.94 -1.28 4.92
N TRP A 138 2.04 -0.51 4.88
CA TRP A 138 3.29 -0.95 4.25
C TRP A 138 3.87 -2.18 4.93
N LEU A 139 3.89 -2.17 6.26
CA LEU A 139 4.42 -3.25 7.07
C LEU A 139 3.59 -4.53 6.97
N ALA A 140 2.26 -4.40 6.92
CA ALA A 140 1.37 -5.50 6.60
C ALA A 140 1.73 -6.11 5.24
N GLY A 141 1.99 -5.25 4.24
CA GLY A 141 2.41 -5.67 2.90
C GLY A 141 3.76 -6.39 2.90
N ASP A 142 4.74 -5.90 3.66
CA ASP A 142 6.06 -6.52 3.80
C ASP A 142 5.98 -7.88 4.51
N ILE A 143 5.16 -8.02 5.55
CA ILE A 143 4.93 -9.30 6.22
C ILE A 143 4.27 -10.29 5.29
N TYR A 144 3.21 -9.86 4.60
CA TYR A 144 2.58 -10.70 3.59
C TYR A 144 3.61 -11.13 2.54
N GLY A 145 4.42 -10.21 2.03
CA GLY A 145 5.49 -10.50 1.08
C GLY A 145 6.48 -11.54 1.63
N TYR A 146 6.93 -11.36 2.88
CA TYR A 146 7.81 -12.29 3.57
C TYR A 146 7.15 -13.68 3.72
N GLU A 147 5.95 -13.75 4.28
CA GLU A 147 5.27 -15.03 4.49
C GLU A 147 5.01 -15.79 3.17
N MET A 148 4.76 -15.07 2.07
CA MET A 148 4.65 -15.65 0.73
C MET A 148 6.01 -16.12 0.19
N GLU A 149 7.08 -15.33 0.34
CA GLU A 149 8.44 -15.62 -0.16
C GLU A 149 9.05 -16.84 0.53
N TYR A 150 8.86 -16.98 1.84
CA TYR A 150 9.35 -18.13 2.62
C TYR A 150 8.47 -19.38 2.47
N GLY A 151 7.50 -19.37 1.55
CA GLY A 151 6.73 -20.54 1.14
C GLY A 151 5.81 -21.10 2.22
N ARG A 152 5.48 -20.31 3.25
CA ARG A 152 4.42 -20.65 4.22
C ARG A 152 3.05 -20.60 3.58
N PHE A 153 2.94 -19.93 2.45
CA PHE A 153 1.77 -19.91 1.61
C PHE A 153 2.13 -20.30 0.19
N SER A 154 1.33 -21.16 -0.43
CA SER A 154 1.50 -21.54 -1.82
C SER A 154 0.17 -21.55 -2.55
N ILE A 155 0.21 -21.25 -3.84
CA ILE A 155 -0.91 -21.46 -4.76
C ILE A 155 -0.56 -22.64 -5.64
N ASP A 156 -1.51 -23.55 -5.82
CA ASP A 156 -1.47 -24.54 -6.89
C ASP A 156 -2.83 -24.62 -7.60
N SER A 157 -2.98 -25.59 -8.51
CA SER A 157 -4.22 -25.79 -9.29
C SER A 157 -5.44 -26.12 -8.43
N THR A 158 -5.25 -26.46 -7.15
CA THR A 158 -6.33 -26.78 -6.20
C THR A 158 -6.68 -25.62 -5.28
N GLY A 159 -5.92 -24.52 -5.32
CA GLY A 159 -6.24 -23.27 -4.62
C GLY A 159 -5.09 -22.74 -3.75
N PHE A 160 -5.47 -21.98 -2.72
CA PHE A 160 -4.55 -21.39 -1.76
C PHE A 160 -4.30 -22.35 -0.59
N HIS A 161 -3.03 -22.58 -0.28
CA HIS A 161 -2.61 -23.50 0.77
C HIS A 161 -1.70 -22.83 1.78
N GLN A 162 -1.92 -23.15 3.05
CA GLN A 162 -1.05 -22.77 4.15
C GLN A 162 -0.15 -23.95 4.54
N LYS A 163 1.16 -23.77 4.41
CA LYS A 163 2.20 -24.72 4.83
C LYS A 163 2.66 -24.37 6.25
N GLY A 164 1.90 -24.86 7.22
CA GLY A 164 2.20 -24.70 8.65
C GLY A 164 1.47 -23.53 9.31
N ALA A 165 1.41 -23.54 10.64
CA ALA A 165 0.74 -22.47 11.38
C ALA A 165 1.45 -21.13 11.16
N LEU A 166 0.67 -20.05 11.06
CA LEU A 166 1.17 -18.69 11.20
C LEU A 166 1.86 -18.59 12.55
N ASP A 167 2.99 -17.89 12.59
CA ASP A 167 3.60 -17.61 13.89
C ASP A 167 2.68 -16.67 14.68
N GLU A 168 2.58 -16.92 15.98
CA GLU A 168 1.73 -16.17 16.92
C GLU A 168 2.00 -14.65 16.84
N GLN A 169 3.24 -14.25 16.54
CA GLN A 169 3.60 -12.83 16.44
C GLN A 169 3.03 -12.18 15.19
N THR A 170 3.04 -12.85 14.05
CA THR A 170 2.38 -12.40 12.81
C THR A 170 0.87 -12.25 13.02
N GLN A 171 0.24 -13.22 13.69
CA GLN A 171 -1.19 -13.13 14.02
C GLN A 171 -1.50 -11.91 14.90
N LEU A 172 -0.81 -11.80 16.05
CA LEU A 172 -0.98 -10.66 16.98
C LEU A 172 -0.71 -9.32 16.31
N PHE A 173 0.27 -9.26 15.40
CA PHE A 173 0.58 -8.05 14.68
C PHE A 173 -0.54 -7.65 13.71
N MET A 174 -1.07 -8.60 12.95
CA MET A 174 -2.17 -8.35 12.03
C MET A 174 -3.42 -7.92 12.78
N GLU A 175 -3.78 -8.60 13.88
CA GLU A 175 -4.84 -8.17 14.80
C GLU A 175 -4.64 -6.72 15.25
N ARG A 176 -3.41 -6.34 15.62
CA ARG A 176 -3.08 -4.98 16.03
C ARG A 176 -3.18 -3.96 14.89
N ILE A 177 -2.85 -4.33 13.65
CA ILE A 177 -3.11 -3.46 12.49
C ILE A 177 -4.61 -3.21 12.37
N PHE A 178 -5.44 -4.24 12.53
CA PHE A 178 -6.89 -4.09 12.43
C PHE A 178 -7.47 -3.22 13.54
N ASP A 179 -7.01 -3.40 14.79
CA ASP A 179 -7.39 -2.52 15.89
C ASP A 179 -7.01 -1.06 15.62
N LEU A 180 -5.84 -0.83 15.03
CA LEU A 180 -5.37 0.50 14.66
C LEU A 180 -6.09 1.04 13.41
N ASP A 181 -6.49 0.19 12.47
CA ASP A 181 -7.29 0.54 11.29
C ASP A 181 -8.65 1.12 11.71
N GLN A 182 -9.28 0.51 12.71
CA GLN A 182 -10.52 1.03 13.32
C GLN A 182 -10.32 2.37 14.03
N GLN A 183 -9.13 2.61 14.60
CA GLN A 183 -8.82 3.87 15.29
C GLN A 183 -8.37 4.99 14.33
N THR A 184 -7.95 4.64 13.12
CA THR A 184 -7.39 5.57 12.12
C THR A 184 -8.35 5.89 10.98
N SER A 185 -9.58 5.35 10.99
CA SER A 185 -10.59 5.48 9.93
C SER A 185 -11.22 6.88 9.75
N HIS A 186 -10.50 7.95 10.11
CA HIS A 186 -10.94 9.33 9.99
C HIS A 186 -9.84 10.22 9.42
N THR A 187 -9.10 9.73 8.43
CA THR A 187 -8.22 10.59 7.66
C THR A 187 -9.10 11.44 6.75
N GLU A 188 -8.84 12.75 6.59
CA GLU A 188 -9.66 13.61 5.69
C GLU A 188 -9.42 13.30 4.20
N CYS A 189 -8.86 12.13 3.93
CA CYS A 189 -8.81 11.55 2.61
C CYS A 189 -10.23 11.53 2.01
N ALA A 190 -10.41 12.26 0.92
CA ALA A 190 -11.61 12.22 0.08
C ALA A 190 -11.46 11.22 -1.08
N CYS A 191 -10.59 10.22 -0.95
CA CYS A 191 -10.36 9.27 -2.02
C CYS A 191 -11.50 8.25 -2.05
N PRO A 192 -12.08 7.96 -3.23
CA PRO A 192 -13.13 6.96 -3.36
C PRO A 192 -12.70 5.54 -2.98
N CYS A 193 -11.40 5.29 -2.76
CA CYS A 193 -10.87 3.99 -2.35
C CYS A 193 -11.55 3.41 -1.10
N SER A 194 -12.00 4.27 -0.18
CA SER A 194 -12.51 3.87 1.12
C SER A 194 -13.58 4.84 1.62
N VAL A 195 -14.55 4.33 2.36
CA VAL A 195 -15.61 5.16 2.96
C VAL A 195 -15.08 5.74 4.27
N GLY A 196 -14.96 7.07 4.33
CA GLY A 196 -14.46 7.78 5.53
C GLY A 196 -12.95 8.03 5.56
N GLY A 197 -12.27 7.86 4.42
CA GLY A 197 -10.84 8.04 4.28
C GLY A 197 -10.08 6.72 4.27
N CYS A 198 -8.98 6.67 3.53
CA CYS A 198 -8.21 5.44 3.37
C CYS A 198 -7.41 5.14 4.64
N ALA A 199 -7.48 3.88 5.06
CA ALA A 199 -6.96 3.33 6.30
C ALA A 199 -5.71 2.45 6.04
N ALA A 200 -5.19 1.79 7.09
CA ALA A 200 -4.01 0.94 6.97
C ALA A 200 -4.27 -0.26 6.04
N ILE A 201 -5.48 -0.83 6.10
CA ILE A 201 -5.86 -1.95 5.25
C ILE A 201 -5.94 -1.56 3.77
N ASP A 202 -6.39 -0.35 3.46
CA ASP A 202 -6.46 0.12 2.07
C ASP A 202 -5.07 0.18 1.45
N ARG A 203 -4.03 0.41 2.26
CA ARG A 203 -2.64 0.38 1.81
C ARG A 203 -2.07 -1.01 1.68
N PHE A 204 -2.48 -1.95 2.54
CA PHE A 204 -2.09 -3.36 2.39
C PHE A 204 -2.39 -3.87 0.96
N PHE A 205 -3.48 -3.43 0.35
CA PHE A 205 -3.83 -3.77 -1.03
C PHE A 205 -3.12 -2.93 -2.11
N ARG A 206 -2.41 -1.85 -1.76
CA ARG A 206 -1.63 -1.02 -2.71
C ARG A 206 -0.16 -1.39 -2.81
N VAL A 207 0.37 -2.04 -1.78
CA VAL A 207 1.82 -2.30 -1.67
C VAL A 207 2.18 -3.43 -2.61
N ASP A 208 2.77 -3.13 -3.76
CA ASP A 208 3.53 -4.13 -4.50
C ASP A 208 4.74 -4.50 -3.63
N GLY A 209 4.77 -5.76 -3.18
CA GLY A 209 5.79 -6.25 -2.24
C GLY A 209 7.21 -6.00 -2.75
N ARG A 210 8.20 -6.04 -1.84
CA ARG A 210 9.64 -5.78 -2.07
C ARG A 210 10.12 -5.88 -3.53
N GLY A 211 10.10 -4.77 -4.25
CA GLY A 211 10.70 -4.66 -5.57
C GLY A 211 9.95 -3.69 -6.45
N GLY A 212 10.42 -2.43 -6.51
CA GLY A 212 9.85 -1.38 -7.36
C GLY A 212 10.13 -1.60 -8.85
N GLY A 213 9.70 -2.73 -9.40
CA GLY A 213 9.68 -2.99 -10.82
C GLY A 213 8.23 -3.06 -11.27
N GLU A 214 7.78 -1.96 -11.89
CA GLU A 214 6.51 -1.82 -12.61
C GLU A 214 5.24 -1.97 -11.74
N ARG A 215 4.36 -0.96 -11.81
CA ARG A 215 2.95 -1.12 -11.43
C ARG A 215 2.36 -2.16 -12.38
N GLU A 216 2.53 -3.45 -12.09
CA GLU A 216 1.63 -4.46 -12.64
C GLU A 216 0.27 -4.16 -12.03
N ILE A 217 -0.50 -3.33 -12.73
CA ILE A 217 -1.87 -3.02 -12.38
C ILE A 217 -2.58 -4.38 -12.21
N GLY A 218 -3.01 -4.63 -10.97
CA GLY A 218 -4.05 -5.58 -10.63
C GLY A 218 -3.95 -6.94 -11.32
N SER A 219 -2.90 -7.72 -11.05
CA SER A 219 -3.10 -9.17 -11.13
C SER A 219 -4.12 -9.50 -10.02
N SER A 220 -5.37 -9.77 -10.41
CA SER A 220 -6.45 -10.16 -9.51
C SER A 220 -6.02 -11.24 -8.52
N SER A 221 -5.13 -12.12 -8.96
CA SER A 221 -4.51 -13.16 -8.16
C SER A 221 -3.61 -12.66 -7.02
N LYS A 222 -2.97 -11.49 -7.12
CA LYS A 222 -2.26 -10.85 -5.99
C LYS A 222 -3.26 -10.34 -4.94
N SER A 223 -4.33 -9.67 -5.39
CA SER A 223 -5.38 -9.18 -4.50
C SER A 223 -6.10 -10.34 -3.80
N ALA A 224 -6.48 -11.39 -4.54
CA ALA A 224 -7.10 -12.59 -4.00
C ALA A 224 -6.23 -13.29 -2.95
N ARG A 225 -4.91 -13.42 -3.19
CA ARG A 225 -3.98 -13.94 -2.18
C ARG A 225 -3.98 -13.12 -0.90
N ARG A 226 -3.94 -11.79 -1.02
CA ARG A 226 -3.98 -10.88 0.12
C ARG A 226 -5.28 -11.05 0.89
N VAL A 227 -6.42 -11.12 0.20
CA VAL A 227 -7.72 -11.38 0.82
C VAL A 227 -7.72 -12.72 1.55
N TRP A 228 -7.26 -13.78 0.90
CA TRP A 228 -7.20 -15.11 1.49
C TRP A 228 -6.32 -15.12 2.75
N PHE A 229 -5.14 -14.49 2.69
CA PHE A 229 -4.25 -14.32 3.84
C PHE A 229 -4.95 -13.61 5.00
N LEU A 230 -5.68 -12.52 4.74
CA LEU A 230 -6.48 -11.86 5.79
C LEU A 230 -7.58 -12.77 6.35
N GLY A 231 -8.21 -13.58 5.50
CA GLY A 231 -9.24 -14.54 5.91
C GLY A 231 -8.72 -15.70 6.76
N GLN A 232 -7.40 -15.95 6.79
CA GLN A 232 -6.78 -16.89 7.74
C GLN A 232 -6.50 -16.25 9.11
N LEU A 233 -6.40 -14.92 9.16
CA LEU A 233 -6.01 -14.17 10.35
C LEU A 233 -7.22 -13.69 11.16
N LEU A 234 -8.36 -13.53 10.50
CA LEU A 234 -9.57 -12.99 11.10
C LEU A 234 -10.67 -14.01 11.14
N ASP A 235 -11.43 -13.98 12.22
CA ASP A 235 -12.71 -14.67 12.29
C ASP A 235 -13.68 -14.07 11.26
N GLN A 236 -13.99 -14.85 10.23
CA GLN A 236 -14.86 -14.45 9.13
C GLN A 236 -16.32 -14.27 9.57
N GLU A 237 -16.71 -14.76 10.74
CA GLU A 237 -18.03 -14.55 11.32
C GLU A 237 -18.11 -13.26 12.14
N SER A 238 -16.98 -12.58 12.37
CA SER A 238 -16.94 -11.36 13.17
C SER A 238 -17.60 -10.16 12.48
N GLU A 239 -18.16 -9.25 13.28
CA GLU A 239 -18.65 -7.95 12.77
C GLU A 239 -17.52 -7.15 12.10
N CYS A 240 -16.28 -7.31 12.60
CA CYS A 240 -15.09 -6.69 12.03
C CYS A 240 -14.86 -7.17 10.58
N TRP A 241 -14.95 -8.48 10.33
CA TRP A 241 -14.81 -9.04 8.98
C TRP A 241 -15.84 -8.49 8.02
N THR A 242 -17.11 -8.39 8.43
CA THR A 242 -18.17 -7.83 7.59
C THR A 242 -17.87 -6.38 7.16
N LYS A 243 -17.40 -5.53 8.08
CA LYS A 243 -16.97 -4.16 7.75
C LYS A 243 -15.73 -4.15 6.85
N LEU A 244 -14.83 -5.10 7.06
CA LEU A 244 -13.60 -5.25 6.29
C LEU A 244 -13.88 -5.68 4.84
N VAL A 245 -14.82 -6.60 4.61
CA VAL A 245 -15.22 -7.07 3.29
C VAL A 245 -15.57 -5.90 2.37
N LEU A 246 -16.39 -4.95 2.85
CA LEU A 246 -16.73 -3.75 2.08
C LEU A 246 -15.49 -2.95 1.70
N ARG A 247 -14.55 -2.75 2.64
CA ARG A 247 -13.29 -2.04 2.38
C ARG A 247 -12.41 -2.78 1.38
N ILE A 248 -12.27 -4.10 1.53
CA ILE A 248 -11.50 -4.96 0.63
C ILE A 248 -12.05 -4.86 -0.80
N ILE A 249 -13.36 -5.09 -0.98
CA ILE A 249 -13.99 -5.04 -2.30
C ILE A 249 -13.78 -3.67 -2.93
N ARG A 250 -13.93 -2.61 -2.14
CA ARG A 250 -13.75 -1.23 -2.60
C ARG A 250 -12.30 -0.93 -2.98
N ALA A 251 -11.34 -1.31 -2.15
CA ALA A 251 -9.91 -1.09 -2.39
C ALA A 251 -9.40 -1.88 -3.59
N VAL A 252 -9.77 -3.16 -3.69
CA VAL A 252 -9.38 -4.04 -4.81
C VAL A 252 -10.03 -3.55 -6.11
N ALA A 253 -11.33 -3.26 -6.12
CA ALA A 253 -12.00 -2.73 -7.31
C ALA A 253 -11.39 -1.38 -7.74
N PHE A 254 -11.04 -0.51 -6.80
CA PHE A 254 -10.44 0.78 -7.12
C PHE A 254 -9.07 0.60 -7.81
N ASN A 255 -8.25 -0.34 -7.31
CA ASN A 255 -6.97 -0.69 -7.93
C ASN A 255 -7.15 -1.31 -9.32
N ASP A 256 -8.08 -2.26 -9.46
CA ASP A 256 -8.33 -2.97 -10.72
C ASP A 256 -9.01 -2.06 -11.77
N PHE A 257 -9.69 -1.01 -11.33
CA PHE A 257 -10.15 0.08 -12.20
C PHE A 257 -9.00 0.97 -12.67
N GLY A 258 -7.77 0.78 -12.17
CA GLY A 258 -6.57 1.57 -12.44
C GLY A 258 -6.66 3.02 -11.93
N LEU A 259 -7.49 3.27 -10.91
CA LEU A 259 -7.69 4.62 -10.37
C LEU A 259 -6.50 5.02 -9.50
N ASP A 260 -6.04 6.27 -9.67
CA ASP A 260 -4.98 6.80 -8.83
C ASP A 260 -5.52 7.24 -7.47
N HIS A 261 -4.82 6.74 -6.44
CA HIS A 261 -5.06 7.13 -5.06
C HIS A 261 -4.57 8.55 -4.82
N THR A 262 -5.50 9.48 -4.62
CA THR A 262 -5.18 10.87 -4.22
C THR A 262 -4.90 11.00 -2.73
N CYS A 263 -5.11 9.92 -1.99
CA CYS A 263 -4.87 9.87 -0.57
C CYS A 263 -3.45 9.44 -0.29
N PHE A 264 -2.74 10.34 0.38
CA PHE A 264 -1.35 10.18 0.78
C PHE A 264 -0.38 10.23 -0.40
N SER A 265 -0.12 11.45 -0.87
CA SER A 265 1.01 11.78 -1.75
C SER A 265 2.37 11.51 -1.09
N ILE A 266 2.43 11.19 0.22
CA ILE A 266 3.61 10.61 0.86
C ILE A 266 3.80 9.15 0.38
N SER A 267 3.86 8.99 -0.94
CA SER A 267 4.64 7.95 -1.55
C SER A 267 6.09 8.34 -1.28
N TRP A 268 6.86 7.43 -0.68
CA TRP A 268 8.29 7.61 -0.47
C TRP A 268 9.05 7.97 -1.75
N TRP A 269 8.44 7.67 -2.89
CA TRP A 269 8.89 7.98 -4.24
C TRP A 269 8.76 9.45 -4.63
N GLN A 270 7.97 10.28 -3.92
CA GLN A 270 8.00 11.74 -4.12
C GLN A 270 9.26 12.40 -3.53
N VAL A 271 10.10 11.65 -2.81
CA VAL A 271 11.39 12.12 -2.26
C VAL A 271 12.58 11.60 -3.09
N THR A 272 12.34 10.71 -4.04
CA THR A 272 13.34 10.28 -5.02
C THR A 272 12.81 10.66 -6.40
N ASP A 273 13.37 11.70 -7.02
CA ASP A 273 13.01 12.29 -8.34
C ASP A 273 13.06 11.32 -9.54
N TYR A 274 12.52 10.11 -9.40
CA TYR A 274 12.69 8.97 -10.29
C TYR A 274 11.33 8.37 -10.65
N PHE A 275 10.41 9.22 -11.08
CA PHE A 275 9.40 8.78 -12.03
C PHE A 275 9.78 9.29 -13.41
N PRO A 276 9.83 8.43 -14.44
CA PRO A 276 9.77 8.88 -15.82
C PRO A 276 8.55 9.80 -15.97
N GLU A 277 8.65 10.83 -16.80
CA GLU A 277 7.55 11.73 -17.17
C GLU A 277 6.29 10.91 -17.49
N TRP A 278 5.44 10.75 -16.48
CA TRP A 278 4.20 10.03 -16.56
C TRP A 278 3.19 11.03 -17.10
N ASP A 279 2.50 10.72 -18.19
CA ASP A 279 1.45 11.58 -18.76
C ASP A 279 0.21 11.54 -17.86
N GLY A 280 0.35 12.12 -16.67
CA GLY A 280 -0.73 12.24 -15.68
C GLY A 280 -1.88 13.09 -16.20
N GLU A 281 -1.65 13.93 -17.21
CA GLU A 281 -2.67 14.80 -17.79
C GLU A 281 -3.76 13.98 -18.51
N LEU A 282 -3.39 12.92 -19.22
CA LEU A 282 -4.35 12.04 -19.89
C LEU A 282 -5.20 11.22 -18.89
N LEU A 283 -4.59 10.67 -17.85
CA LEU A 283 -5.29 9.91 -16.81
C LEU A 283 -6.18 10.81 -15.95
N ASP A 284 -5.73 12.02 -15.62
CA ASP A 284 -6.51 13.00 -14.85
C ASP A 284 -7.74 13.45 -15.62
N LYS A 285 -7.65 13.60 -16.95
CA LYS A 285 -8.81 13.97 -17.80
C LYS A 285 -9.96 12.96 -17.71
N HIS A 286 -9.65 11.66 -17.61
CA HIS A 286 -10.65 10.60 -17.53
C HIS A 286 -10.99 10.15 -16.09
N ARG A 287 -10.27 10.68 -15.09
CA ARG A 287 -10.43 10.32 -13.68
C ARG A 287 -11.86 10.51 -13.16
N PRO A 288 -12.57 11.64 -13.40
CA PRO A 288 -13.94 11.81 -12.89
C PRO A 288 -14.91 10.75 -13.41
N THR A 289 -14.85 10.45 -14.71
CA THR A 289 -15.71 9.44 -15.34
C THR A 289 -15.41 8.04 -14.80
N ARG A 290 -14.13 7.70 -14.60
CA ARG A 290 -13.74 6.40 -14.01
C ARG A 290 -14.22 6.26 -12.57
N ILE A 291 -14.12 7.33 -11.77
CA ILE A 291 -14.66 7.36 -10.39
C ILE A 291 -16.17 7.15 -10.39
N GLU A 292 -16.90 7.87 -11.25
CA GLU A 292 -18.35 7.70 -11.34
C GLU A 292 -18.75 6.26 -11.73
N ARG A 293 -18.02 5.65 -12.67
CA ARG A 293 -18.24 4.23 -13.04
C ARG A 293 -17.96 3.28 -11.89
N PHE A 294 -16.84 3.48 -11.20
CA PHE A 294 -16.49 2.72 -10.02
C PHE A 294 -17.60 2.80 -8.95
N GLU A 295 -18.08 4.01 -8.62
CA GLU A 295 -19.18 4.20 -7.66
C GLU A 295 -20.49 3.56 -8.12
N ARG A 296 -20.80 3.60 -9.43
CA ARG A 296 -21.97 2.90 -10.00
C ARG A 296 -21.85 1.38 -9.93
N LEU A 297 -20.64 0.83 -10.06
CA LEU A 297 -20.40 -0.60 -10.05
C LEU A 297 -20.43 -1.19 -8.63
N LEU A 298 -20.01 -0.43 -7.62
CA LEU A 298 -19.89 -0.90 -6.24
C LEU A 298 -21.15 -1.57 -5.66
N PRO A 299 -22.37 -1.01 -5.79
CA PRO A 299 -23.58 -1.70 -5.33
C PRO A 299 -23.80 -3.07 -5.99
N LYS A 300 -23.45 -3.20 -7.29
CA LYS A 300 -23.55 -4.47 -8.02
C LYS A 300 -22.51 -5.48 -7.52
N LEU A 301 -21.28 -5.05 -7.27
CA LEU A 301 -20.22 -5.88 -6.70
C LEU A 301 -20.65 -6.45 -5.34
N LEU A 302 -21.11 -5.60 -4.44
CA LEU A 302 -21.52 -5.99 -3.09
C LEU A 302 -22.72 -6.95 -3.12
N SER A 303 -23.76 -6.62 -3.87
CA SER A 303 -24.95 -7.48 -3.99
C SER A 303 -24.62 -8.85 -4.62
N THR A 304 -23.72 -8.88 -5.62
CA THR A 304 -23.30 -10.14 -6.25
C THR A 304 -22.47 -10.98 -5.29
N TYR A 305 -21.57 -10.37 -4.52
CA TYR A 305 -20.80 -11.07 -3.49
C TYR A 305 -21.73 -11.68 -2.43
N GLU A 306 -22.62 -10.87 -1.84
CA GLU A 306 -23.57 -11.30 -0.80
C GLU A 306 -24.46 -12.48 -1.24
N THR A 307 -24.86 -12.49 -2.52
CA THR A 307 -25.72 -13.55 -3.08
C THR A 307 -24.93 -14.80 -3.50
N SER A 308 -23.65 -14.66 -3.86
CA SER A 308 -22.82 -15.76 -4.34
C SER A 308 -22.51 -16.82 -3.28
N ARG A 309 -22.46 -16.42 -2.00
CA ARG A 309 -21.97 -17.26 -0.88
C ARG A 309 -20.57 -17.84 -1.12
N MET A 310 -19.78 -17.22 -2.00
CA MET A 310 -18.41 -17.63 -2.28
C MET A 310 -17.46 -17.09 -1.21
N ASP A 311 -16.36 -17.78 -0.99
CA ASP A 311 -15.22 -17.22 -0.27
C ASP A 311 -14.75 -15.92 -0.96
N LEU A 312 -14.43 -14.89 -0.18
CA LEU A 312 -14.10 -13.57 -0.72
C LEU A 312 -12.87 -13.61 -1.63
N ALA A 313 -11.86 -14.43 -1.33
CA ALA A 313 -10.67 -14.51 -2.17
C ALA A 313 -10.99 -15.15 -3.52
N VAL A 314 -11.79 -16.22 -3.53
CA VAL A 314 -12.26 -16.87 -4.76
C VAL A 314 -13.12 -15.92 -5.58
N TRP A 315 -13.99 -15.16 -4.92
CA TRP A 315 -14.83 -14.17 -5.59
C TRP A 315 -14.03 -13.01 -6.20
N VAL A 316 -13.00 -12.53 -5.49
CA VAL A 316 -12.07 -11.48 -5.94
C VAL A 316 -11.24 -11.94 -7.14
N ASP A 317 -10.82 -13.21 -7.19
CA ASP A 317 -9.98 -13.74 -8.27
C ASP A 317 -10.75 -13.95 -9.58
N GLY A 318 -12.06 -14.25 -9.51
CA GLY A 318 -12.88 -14.56 -10.67
C GLY A 318 -14.06 -13.59 -10.89
N PRO A 319 -15.25 -13.86 -10.31
CA PRO A 319 -16.48 -13.12 -10.60
C PRO A 319 -16.38 -11.59 -10.48
N MET A 320 -15.61 -11.10 -9.51
CA MET A 320 -15.36 -9.66 -9.36
C MET A 320 -14.68 -9.08 -10.61
N GLN A 321 -13.67 -9.77 -11.13
CA GLN A 321 -12.92 -9.34 -12.30
C GLN A 321 -13.79 -9.32 -13.55
N ASP A 322 -14.68 -10.29 -13.71
CA ASP A 322 -15.62 -10.32 -14.83
C ASP A 322 -16.53 -9.09 -14.81
N LEU A 323 -17.02 -8.70 -13.63
CA LEU A 323 -17.85 -7.51 -13.46
C LEU A 323 -17.07 -6.21 -13.73
N ILE A 324 -15.82 -6.14 -13.29
CA ILE A 324 -14.94 -4.99 -13.55
C ILE A 324 -14.64 -4.89 -15.05
N LYS A 325 -14.23 -5.98 -15.70
CA LYS A 325 -14.00 -6.05 -17.16
C LYS A 325 -15.24 -5.67 -17.96
N GLN A 326 -16.42 -6.16 -17.58
CA GLN A 326 -17.68 -5.77 -18.20
C GLN A 326 -17.94 -4.25 -18.09
N ALA A 327 -17.71 -3.66 -16.90
CA ALA A 327 -17.90 -2.23 -16.69
C ALA A 327 -16.89 -1.38 -17.47
N LEU A 328 -15.66 -1.87 -17.65
CA LEU A 328 -14.63 -1.21 -18.45
C LEU A 328 -14.94 -1.32 -19.96
N ARG A 329 -15.44 -2.47 -20.43
CA ARG A 329 -15.82 -2.71 -21.84
C ARG A 329 -17.06 -1.93 -22.29
N ALA A 330 -18.01 -1.68 -21.39
CA ALA A 330 -19.30 -1.07 -21.72
C ALA A 330 -19.21 0.37 -22.30
N GLU A 331 -18.07 1.06 -22.16
CA GLU A 331 -17.89 2.41 -22.69
C GLU A 331 -16.45 2.57 -23.25
N ARG A 332 -16.32 2.79 -24.56
CA ARG A 332 -15.05 2.93 -25.29
C ARG A 332 -14.18 4.04 -24.68
N TYR A 333 -13.07 3.67 -24.01
CA TYR A 333 -11.96 4.61 -23.78
C TYR A 333 -11.11 4.75 -25.05
N PRO A 334 -10.37 5.87 -25.20
CA PRO A 334 -9.27 5.94 -26.15
C PRO A 334 -8.28 4.79 -25.92
N LYS A 335 -7.68 4.26 -27.00
CA LYS A 335 -6.76 3.12 -26.96
C LYS A 335 -5.60 3.33 -25.97
N GLU A 336 -5.14 4.57 -25.89
CA GLU A 336 -4.05 5.04 -25.04
C GLU A 336 -4.35 4.83 -23.55
N VAL A 337 -5.61 4.91 -23.12
CA VAL A 337 -5.99 4.66 -21.72
C VAL A 337 -5.84 3.17 -21.39
N TYR A 338 -6.18 2.27 -22.31
CA TYR A 338 -6.01 0.83 -22.11
C TYR A 338 -4.53 0.44 -22.06
N GLU A 339 -3.71 1.04 -22.94
CA GLU A 339 -2.26 0.83 -22.96
C GLU A 339 -1.59 1.29 -21.67
N ILE A 340 -1.95 2.45 -21.14
CA ILE A 340 -1.39 2.98 -19.87
C ILE A 340 -1.84 2.16 -18.66
N THR A 341 -3.08 1.69 -18.66
CA THR A 341 -3.65 0.96 -17.52
C THR A 341 -3.32 -0.54 -17.53
N GLY A 342 -2.67 -1.04 -18.58
CA GLY A 342 -2.41 -2.48 -18.74
C GLY A 342 -3.69 -3.32 -18.84
N ILE A 343 -4.85 -2.69 -19.06
CA ILE A 343 -6.12 -3.38 -19.25
C ILE A 343 -6.07 -4.00 -20.65
N VAL A 344 -5.69 -5.28 -20.72
CA VAL A 344 -5.76 -6.06 -21.95
C VAL A 344 -7.23 -6.34 -22.23
N LEU A 345 -7.85 -5.53 -23.07
CA LEU A 345 -9.02 -5.96 -23.80
C LEU A 345 -8.51 -6.97 -24.83
N GLU A 346 -8.82 -8.26 -24.62
CA GLU A 346 -8.83 -9.19 -25.75
C GLU A 346 -9.59 -8.47 -26.86
N GLU A 347 -8.90 -8.21 -27.98
CA GLU A 347 -9.52 -7.62 -29.15
C GLU A 347 -10.72 -8.51 -29.45
N VAL A 348 -11.92 -7.97 -29.21
CA VAL A 348 -13.09 -8.51 -29.87
C VAL A 348 -12.76 -8.21 -31.31
N GLU A 349 -12.37 -9.25 -32.06
CA GLU A 349 -12.32 -9.17 -33.52
C GLU A 349 -13.67 -8.57 -33.90
N ASP A 350 -13.65 -7.28 -34.24
CA ASP A 350 -14.79 -6.66 -34.88
C ASP A 350 -14.88 -7.48 -36.17
N ASP A 351 -15.78 -8.47 -36.18
CA ASP A 351 -16.33 -9.09 -37.37
C ASP A 351 -17.05 -7.97 -38.13
N ASP A 352 -16.27 -7.03 -38.67
CA ASP A 352 -16.63 -6.20 -39.79
C ASP A 352 -16.71 -7.18 -40.97
N ASP A 353 -17.79 -7.97 -40.97
CA ASP A 353 -18.45 -8.45 -42.17
C ASP A 353 -18.85 -7.20 -42.95
N GLU A 354 -17.87 -6.59 -43.62
CA GLU A 354 -18.10 -5.74 -44.77
C GLU A 354 -18.80 -6.62 -45.80
N ASP A 355 -20.14 -6.59 -45.74
CA ASP A 355 -21.05 -7.01 -46.79
C ASP A 355 -20.52 -6.52 -48.14
N SER A 356 -19.76 -7.39 -48.81
CA SER A 356 -19.41 -7.28 -50.21
C SER A 356 -20.68 -7.49 -51.02
N VAL A 357 -21.50 -6.46 -51.14
CA VAL A 357 -22.53 -6.36 -52.16
C VAL A 357 -21.86 -5.84 -53.43
N ASP A 358 -21.41 -6.76 -54.28
CA ASP A 358 -21.39 -6.53 -55.72
C ASP A 358 -21.20 -7.85 -56.50
N GLY A 359 -22.08 -8.06 -57.49
CA GLY A 359 -21.73 -8.83 -58.69
C GLY A 359 -22.33 -10.22 -58.83
N ALA A 360 -23.43 -10.30 -59.57
CA ALA A 360 -23.98 -11.52 -60.17
C ALA A 360 -22.99 -12.23 -61.10
N GLU A 361 -23.09 -13.56 -61.25
CA GLU A 361 -23.39 -14.24 -62.53
C GLU A 361 -23.43 -15.79 -62.42
N GLU A 362 -24.53 -16.32 -62.95
CA GLU A 362 -24.71 -17.54 -63.77
C GLU A 362 -24.02 -18.89 -63.46
N CYS A 363 -24.90 -19.89 -63.33
CA CYS A 363 -24.91 -21.19 -64.02
C CYS A 363 -23.63 -22.04 -64.09
N SER A 364 -23.69 -23.25 -63.52
CA SER A 364 -23.80 -24.48 -64.33
C SER A 364 -23.98 -25.75 -63.50
N LEU A 365 -24.82 -26.62 -64.05
CA LEU A 365 -25.08 -27.99 -63.65
C LEU A 365 -23.82 -28.86 -63.74
N GLY A 366 -23.67 -29.79 -62.80
CA GLY A 366 -22.66 -30.86 -62.87
C GLY A 366 -22.91 -31.94 -61.83
N THR A 367 -23.78 -32.89 -62.15
CA THR A 367 -23.86 -34.21 -61.51
C THR A 367 -22.54 -34.99 -61.72
N THR A 368 -22.05 -35.71 -60.71
CA THR A 368 -21.80 -37.16 -60.81
C THR A 368 -21.40 -37.80 -59.48
N ASP A 369 -21.77 -39.08 -59.42
CA ASP A 369 -21.71 -40.05 -58.34
C ASP A 369 -20.31 -40.45 -57.85
N ALA A 370 -20.36 -41.20 -56.74
CA ALA A 370 -19.69 -42.49 -56.52
C ALA A 370 -18.39 -42.52 -55.68
N GLU A 371 -18.54 -43.27 -54.56
CA GLU A 371 -17.66 -44.34 -54.08
C GLU A 371 -16.21 -44.00 -53.70
N SER A 372 -15.83 -44.26 -52.45
CA SER A 372 -15.27 -45.57 -52.05
C SER A 372 -14.55 -45.52 -50.71
N ASP A 373 -14.50 -46.69 -50.10
CA ASP A 373 -13.94 -47.05 -48.80
C ASP A 373 -12.46 -46.72 -48.61
N SER A 374 -12.01 -46.61 -47.36
CA SER A 374 -10.98 -47.54 -46.87
C SER A 374 -10.74 -47.42 -45.36
N ASP A 375 -10.80 -48.59 -44.74
CA ASP A 375 -10.21 -48.94 -43.45
C ASP A 375 -8.73 -48.59 -43.35
N GLY A 376 -8.28 -48.28 -42.13
CA GLY A 376 -6.87 -48.17 -41.77
C GLY A 376 -6.64 -48.41 -40.28
N SER A 377 -6.57 -49.69 -39.89
CA SER A 377 -6.02 -50.14 -38.62
C SER A 377 -4.48 -50.07 -38.60
N SER A 378 -3.89 -49.69 -37.47
CA SER A 378 -2.62 -50.22 -36.90
C SER A 378 -2.29 -49.36 -35.66
N GLU A 379 -2.39 -49.89 -34.45
CA GLU A 379 -1.31 -50.57 -33.70
C GLU A 379 -0.02 -49.75 -33.54
N GLY A 380 0.24 -49.42 -32.28
CA GLY A 380 1.43 -48.78 -31.70
C GLY A 380 1.22 -48.59 -30.21
#